data_AF-A0A846YR05-F1
#
_entry.id   AF-A0A846YR05-F1
#
_cell.length_a   1.000
_cell.length_b   1.000
_cell.length_c   1.000
_cell.angle_alpha   90.00
_cell.angle_beta   90.00
_cell.angle_gamma   90.00
#
_symmetry.space_group_name_H-M   'P 1'
#
loop_
_entity.id
_entity.type
_entity.pdbx_description
1 polymer ?
#
loop_
_entity_poly.entity_id
_entity_poly.type
_entity_poly.pdbx_seq_one_letter_code
_entity_poly.pdbx_strand_id
1 'polypeptide(L)'
;MTDAGVAEDNEVSVVDAVSWLQEEGLARLAALGEATGPAAAFTVDVNSGLVIMFPATNKDSSSCGADELPAPIETTGRLVTVGVTTSAALLVVDLSGSLMIAVNGDRPELATRFWALQLLLNPDITLTTNSGEVAIGSSSRCKKSFIPGGGGAIISVDDGRPPVTTVSMNSAMDGADYLELAPDGSGEMYLGPRFWQLDHVLTIADEPWSALASALEGADR
;
A
#
# COMPACT_ATOMS: atom_id res chain seq x y z
N MET A 1 -33.20 -24.52 -32.96
CA MET A 1 -33.25 -23.04 -33.01
C MET A 1 -34.12 -22.62 -31.84
N THR A 2 -33.61 -22.02 -30.77
CA THR A 2 -32.46 -21.12 -30.63
C THR A 2 -31.77 -21.37 -29.30
N ASP A 3 -30.46 -21.48 -29.39
CA ASP A 3 -29.49 -21.46 -28.30
C ASP A 3 -29.52 -20.05 -27.69
N ALA A 4 -29.95 -19.96 -26.44
CA ALA A 4 -29.88 -18.73 -25.66
C ALA A 4 -28.56 -18.78 -24.90
N GLY A 5 -27.51 -18.26 -25.55
CA GLY A 5 -26.22 -18.04 -24.93
C GLY A 5 -26.41 -17.19 -23.68
N VAL A 6 -26.08 -17.78 -22.54
CA VAL A 6 -25.87 -17.07 -21.29
C VAL A 6 -24.66 -16.17 -21.54
N ALA A 7 -24.89 -14.86 -21.65
CA ALA A 7 -23.81 -13.89 -21.50
C ALA A 7 -23.40 -13.98 -20.03
N GLU A 8 -22.27 -14.63 -19.75
CA GLU A 8 -21.60 -14.48 -18.47
C GLU A 8 -21.09 -13.03 -18.42
N ASP A 9 -21.69 -12.22 -17.55
CA ASP A 9 -21.14 -10.93 -17.15
C ASP A 9 -19.79 -11.20 -16.48
N ASN A 10 -18.73 -11.14 -17.28
CA ASN A 10 -17.35 -11.30 -16.84
C ASN A 10 -16.84 -9.98 -16.23
N GLU A 11 -17.60 -9.46 -15.25
CA GLU A 11 -17.28 -8.22 -14.54
C GLU A 11 -16.11 -8.48 -13.58
N VAL A 12 -15.03 -7.71 -13.72
CA VAL A 12 -13.84 -7.84 -12.88
C VAL A 12 -14.17 -7.36 -11.47
N SER A 13 -13.95 -8.21 -10.46
CA SER A 13 -14.21 -7.82 -9.08
C SER A 13 -13.04 -7.03 -8.48
N VAL A 14 -13.31 -6.30 -7.39
CA VAL A 14 -12.26 -5.65 -6.57
C VAL A 14 -11.22 -6.68 -6.09
N VAL A 15 -11.66 -7.89 -5.75
CA VAL A 15 -10.76 -8.96 -5.27
C VAL A 15 -9.81 -9.40 -6.39
N ASP A 16 -10.32 -9.54 -7.61
CA ASP A 16 -9.49 -9.89 -8.77
C ASP A 16 -8.47 -8.80 -9.06
N ALA A 17 -8.89 -7.53 -9.00
CA ALA A 17 -8.01 -6.39 -9.22
C ALA A 17 -6.92 -6.25 -8.13
N VAL A 18 -7.25 -6.50 -6.85
CA VAL A 18 -6.26 -6.52 -5.76
C VAL A 18 -5.28 -7.69 -5.94
N SER A 19 -5.78 -8.88 -6.33
CA SER A 19 -4.93 -10.05 -6.56
C SER A 19 -3.95 -9.78 -7.71
N TRP A 20 -4.43 -9.22 -8.82
CA TRP A 20 -3.58 -8.81 -9.94
C TRP A 20 -2.53 -7.78 -9.52
N LEU A 21 -2.89 -6.76 -8.72
CA LEU A 21 -1.93 -5.78 -8.21
C LEU A 21 -0.79 -6.47 -7.43
N GLN A 22 -1.15 -7.41 -6.55
CA GLN A 22 -0.18 -8.09 -5.70
C GLN A 22 0.74 -9.05 -6.48
N GLU A 23 0.21 -9.72 -7.51
CA GLU A 23 0.96 -10.70 -8.30
C GLU A 23 1.89 -10.03 -9.33
N GLU A 24 1.44 -8.93 -9.95
CA GLU A 24 2.17 -8.32 -11.07
C GLU A 24 2.01 -6.80 -11.15
N GLY A 25 0.82 -6.27 -10.85
CA GLY A 25 0.49 -4.87 -11.10
C GLY A 25 1.39 -3.88 -10.37
N LEU A 26 1.76 -4.12 -9.10
CA LEU A 26 2.68 -3.25 -8.35
C LEU A 26 4.04 -3.13 -9.02
N ALA A 27 4.58 -4.24 -9.56
CA ALA A 27 5.86 -4.23 -10.28
C ALA A 27 5.76 -3.44 -11.60
N ARG A 28 4.62 -3.52 -12.29
CA ARG A 28 4.37 -2.73 -13.51
C ARG A 28 4.18 -1.24 -13.22
N LEU A 29 3.51 -0.88 -12.12
CA LEU A 29 3.36 0.50 -11.67
C LEU A 29 4.72 1.10 -11.27
N ALA A 30 5.58 0.32 -10.61
CA ALA A 30 6.95 0.73 -10.31
C ALA A 30 7.74 1.01 -11.60
N ALA A 31 7.65 0.13 -12.60
CA ALA A 31 8.26 0.33 -13.91
C ALA A 31 7.76 1.60 -14.62
N LEU A 32 6.45 1.89 -14.52
CA LEU A 32 5.87 3.13 -15.05
C LEU A 32 6.45 4.38 -14.36
N GLY A 33 6.61 4.33 -13.04
CA GLY A 33 7.27 5.40 -12.27
C GLY A 33 8.74 5.58 -12.66
N GLU A 34 9.50 4.51 -12.89
CA GLU A 34 10.89 4.63 -13.38
C GLU A 34 10.96 5.27 -14.77
N ALA A 35 10.02 4.95 -15.65
CA ALA A 35 10.00 5.45 -17.02
C ALA A 35 9.58 6.92 -17.13
N THR A 36 8.67 7.38 -16.27
CA THR A 36 8.03 8.71 -16.39
C THR A 36 8.45 9.70 -15.30
N GLY A 37 9.00 9.19 -14.19
CA GLY A 37 9.46 9.96 -13.03
C GLY A 37 8.76 9.55 -11.73
N PRO A 38 9.24 10.02 -10.56
CA PRO A 38 8.74 9.58 -9.27
C PRO A 38 7.24 9.87 -9.10
N ALA A 39 6.48 8.84 -8.71
CA ALA A 39 5.07 8.94 -8.39
C ALA A 39 4.87 9.30 -6.90
N ALA A 40 3.76 9.95 -6.59
CA ALA A 40 3.20 9.98 -5.23
C ALA A 40 2.14 8.89 -5.07
N ALA A 41 1.31 8.67 -6.10
CA ALA A 41 0.25 7.69 -6.08
C ALA A 41 -0.14 7.23 -7.48
N PHE A 42 -0.90 6.15 -7.54
CA PHE A 42 -1.61 5.66 -8.70
C PHE A 42 -3.05 5.34 -8.30
N THR A 43 -3.99 5.49 -9.23
CA THR A 43 -5.30 4.85 -9.12
C THR A 43 -5.49 3.88 -10.28
N VAL A 44 -6.04 2.70 -9.99
CA VAL A 44 -6.42 1.71 -11.00
C VAL A 44 -7.92 1.50 -10.93
N ASP A 45 -8.65 1.96 -11.93
CA ASP A 45 -10.10 1.76 -12.03
C ASP A 45 -10.42 0.27 -12.22
N VAL A 46 -11.26 -0.29 -11.36
CA VAL A 46 -11.52 -1.74 -11.32
C VAL A 46 -12.25 -2.21 -12.59
N ASN A 47 -13.14 -1.38 -13.13
CA ASN A 47 -14.01 -1.78 -14.23
C ASN A 47 -13.35 -1.60 -15.60
N SER A 48 -12.61 -0.50 -15.77
CA SER A 48 -12.01 -0.12 -17.06
C SER A 48 -10.53 -0.49 -17.16
N GLY A 49 -9.86 -0.78 -16.04
CA GLY A 49 -8.42 -0.95 -16.01
C GLY A 49 -7.65 0.34 -16.29
N LEU A 50 -8.31 1.51 -16.24
CA LEU A 50 -7.64 2.80 -16.42
C LEU A 50 -6.70 3.06 -15.24
N VAL A 51 -5.42 3.23 -15.56
CA VAL A 51 -4.39 3.63 -14.60
C VAL A 51 -4.18 5.13 -14.71
N ILE A 52 -4.26 5.84 -13.58
CA ILE A 52 -3.87 7.24 -13.47
C ILE A 52 -2.66 7.33 -12.55
N MET A 53 -1.59 7.94 -13.03
CA MET A 53 -0.40 8.24 -12.24
C MET A 53 -0.44 9.68 -11.75
N PHE A 54 -0.21 9.86 -10.45
CA PHE A 54 -0.09 11.15 -9.79
C PHE A 54 1.40 11.37 -9.44
N PRO A 55 2.11 12.30 -10.11
CA PRO A 55 3.53 12.49 -9.88
C PRO A 55 3.83 13.10 -8.50
N ALA A 56 5.00 12.81 -7.93
CA ALA A 56 5.45 13.39 -6.66
C ALA A 56 5.66 14.91 -6.74
N THR A 57 5.95 15.42 -7.94
CA THR A 57 6.02 16.86 -8.22
C THR A 57 4.66 17.44 -8.59
N ASN A 58 4.52 18.77 -8.60
CA ASN A 58 3.34 19.50 -9.09
C ASN A 58 3.14 19.44 -10.62
N LYS A 59 3.43 18.30 -11.23
CA LYS A 59 3.11 18.01 -12.63
C LYS A 59 1.68 17.48 -12.72
N ASP A 60 1.11 17.61 -13.90
CA ASP A 60 -0.20 17.03 -14.21
C ASP A 60 -0.13 15.49 -14.15
N SER A 61 -1.24 14.88 -13.79
CA SER A 61 -1.40 13.43 -13.84
C SER A 61 -1.39 12.93 -15.28
N SER A 62 -0.92 11.71 -15.48
CA SER A 62 -1.00 11.00 -16.77
C SER A 62 -1.85 9.74 -16.62
N SER A 63 -2.42 9.25 -17.72
CA SER A 63 -3.23 8.04 -17.72
C SER A 63 -2.87 7.09 -18.86
N CYS A 64 -3.03 5.79 -18.62
CA CYS A 64 -2.89 4.73 -19.62
C CYS A 64 -3.78 3.53 -19.24
N GLY A 65 -3.98 2.59 -20.16
CA GLY A 65 -4.60 1.30 -19.83
C GLY A 65 -3.66 0.42 -18.99
N ALA A 66 -4.22 -0.50 -18.21
CA ALA A 66 -3.44 -1.51 -17.49
C ALA A 66 -2.66 -2.44 -18.44
N ASP A 67 -3.18 -2.68 -19.64
CA ASP A 67 -2.54 -3.44 -20.72
C ASP A 67 -1.41 -2.66 -21.41
N GLU A 68 -1.40 -1.34 -21.30
CA GLU A 68 -0.34 -0.45 -21.80
C GLU A 68 0.80 -0.26 -20.79
N LEU A 69 0.68 -0.78 -19.57
CA LEU A 69 1.72 -0.68 -18.57
C LEU A 69 3.02 -1.36 -19.05
N PRO A 70 4.20 -0.81 -18.70
CA PRO A 70 5.47 -1.47 -18.98
C PRO A 70 5.52 -2.89 -18.42
N ALA A 71 6.44 -3.70 -18.94
CA ALA A 71 6.72 -5.02 -18.38
C ALA A 71 7.12 -4.90 -16.89
N PRO A 72 6.73 -5.86 -16.03
CA PRO A 72 7.06 -5.81 -14.62
C PRO A 72 8.59 -5.83 -14.41
N ILE A 73 9.05 -5.04 -13.44
CA ILE A 73 10.44 -5.06 -12.97
C ILE A 73 10.55 -5.89 -11.69
N GLU A 74 11.78 -6.24 -11.28
CA GLU A 74 12.03 -7.13 -10.13
C GLU A 74 11.64 -6.52 -8.77
N THR A 75 11.49 -5.20 -8.70
CA THR A 75 11.21 -4.46 -7.46
C THR A 75 9.88 -3.72 -7.56
N THR A 76 9.07 -3.79 -6.50
CA THR A 76 7.85 -2.98 -6.40
C THR A 76 8.12 -1.60 -5.79
N GLY A 77 9.40 -1.26 -5.54
CA GLY A 77 9.77 -0.06 -4.78
C GLY A 77 9.10 -0.08 -3.41
N ARG A 78 8.66 1.09 -2.93
CA ARG A 78 7.90 1.23 -1.69
C ARG A 78 6.41 1.45 -1.95
N LEU A 79 5.87 0.77 -2.98
CA LEU A 79 4.45 0.87 -3.32
C LEU A 79 3.59 0.08 -2.33
N VAL A 80 2.48 0.69 -1.90
CA VAL A 80 1.47 0.06 -1.05
C VAL A 80 0.08 0.35 -1.59
N THR A 81 -0.74 -0.69 -1.75
CA THR A 81 -2.17 -0.52 -1.99
C THR A 81 -2.83 -0.11 -0.67
N VAL A 82 -3.54 1.01 -0.67
CA VAL A 82 -4.17 1.60 0.51
C VAL A 82 -5.61 1.13 0.66
N GLY A 83 -6.39 1.18 -0.41
CA GLY A 83 -7.84 1.01 -0.33
C GLY A 83 -8.53 1.12 -1.67
N VAL A 84 -9.86 0.99 -1.63
CA VAL A 84 -10.77 1.23 -2.74
C VAL A 84 -11.38 2.61 -2.56
N THR A 85 -11.30 3.46 -3.58
CA THR A 85 -11.92 4.78 -3.59
C THR A 85 -13.42 4.68 -3.74
N THR A 86 -14.15 5.75 -3.40
CA THR A 86 -15.59 5.86 -3.64
C THR A 86 -15.98 5.83 -5.13
N SER A 87 -15.01 5.94 -6.02
CA SER A 87 -15.16 5.78 -7.47
C SER A 87 -14.79 4.39 -7.98
N ALA A 88 -14.70 3.39 -7.11
CA ALA A 88 -14.31 2.02 -7.45
C ALA A 88 -12.93 1.89 -8.13
N ALA A 89 -11.95 2.70 -7.70
CA ALA A 89 -10.56 2.56 -8.10
C ALA A 89 -9.70 2.09 -6.92
N LEU A 90 -8.70 1.26 -7.18
CA LEU A 90 -7.68 0.92 -6.19
C LEU A 90 -6.67 2.06 -6.09
N LEU A 91 -6.45 2.57 -4.87
CA LEU A 91 -5.44 3.57 -4.58
C LEU A 91 -4.13 2.89 -4.18
N VAL A 92 -3.06 3.17 -4.92
CA VAL A 92 -1.69 2.74 -4.61
C VAL A 92 -0.85 3.97 -4.30
N VAL A 93 -0.08 3.94 -3.22
CA VAL A 93 0.79 5.04 -2.79
C VAL A 93 2.24 4.63 -2.91
N ASP A 94 3.07 5.51 -3.44
CA ASP A 94 4.53 5.35 -3.40
C ASP A 94 5.08 6.05 -2.15
N LEU A 95 5.47 5.25 -1.17
CA LEU A 95 6.01 5.76 0.09
C LEU A 95 7.38 6.45 -0.11
N SER A 96 8.08 6.23 -1.23
CA SER A 96 9.31 6.97 -1.54
C SER A 96 9.04 8.44 -1.88
N GLY A 97 7.84 8.75 -2.38
CA GLY A 97 7.35 10.11 -2.60
C GLY A 97 6.85 10.81 -1.34
N SER A 98 6.58 10.05 -0.27
CA SER A 98 5.97 10.52 1.00
C SER A 98 6.83 10.08 2.20
N LEU A 99 7.98 10.72 2.38
CA LEU A 99 9.02 10.27 3.34
C LEU A 99 8.57 10.25 4.81
N MET A 100 7.54 11.04 5.14
CA MET A 100 6.89 11.02 6.45
C MET A 100 5.39 10.96 6.21
N ILE A 101 4.77 9.85 6.60
CA ILE A 101 3.34 9.63 6.46
C ILE A 101 2.74 9.15 7.78
N ALA A 102 1.54 9.62 8.12
CA ALA A 102 0.80 9.15 9.28
C ALA A 102 -0.35 8.21 8.89
N VAL A 103 -0.67 7.28 9.78
CA VAL A 103 -1.90 6.46 9.74
C VAL A 103 -2.59 6.68 11.08
N ASN A 104 -3.77 7.27 11.04
CA ASN A 104 -4.50 7.75 12.20
C ASN A 104 -5.85 7.05 12.32
N GLY A 105 -6.31 6.81 13.55
CA GLY A 105 -7.60 6.21 13.85
C GLY A 105 -7.56 5.31 15.09
N ASP A 106 -8.62 4.53 15.30
CA ASP A 106 -8.74 3.68 16.50
C ASP A 106 -7.76 2.49 16.50
N ARG A 107 -7.51 1.90 15.31
CA ARG A 107 -6.68 0.70 15.11
C ARG A 107 -5.74 0.88 13.90
N PRO A 108 -4.85 1.89 13.87
CA PRO A 108 -4.00 2.20 12.71
C PRO A 108 -3.03 1.07 12.35
N GLU A 109 -2.71 0.20 13.30
CA GLU A 109 -1.88 -0.97 13.06
C GLU A 109 -2.50 -1.94 12.05
N LEU A 110 -3.83 -2.00 11.90
CA LEU A 110 -4.46 -2.95 10.98
C LEU A 110 -4.17 -2.62 9.52
N ALA A 111 -4.28 -1.34 9.14
CA ALA A 111 -3.90 -0.86 7.81
C ALA A 111 -2.38 -0.98 7.62
N THR A 112 -1.63 -0.64 8.67
CA THR A 112 -0.18 -0.64 8.61
C THR A 112 0.42 -2.04 8.47
N ARG A 113 -0.21 -3.08 9.04
CA ARG A 113 0.12 -4.50 8.81
C ARG A 113 -0.06 -4.89 7.35
N PHE A 114 -1.13 -4.42 6.70
CA PHE A 114 -1.38 -4.66 5.29
C PHE A 114 -0.29 -4.04 4.40
N TRP A 115 0.13 -2.81 4.74
CA TRP A 115 1.27 -2.17 4.07
C TRP A 115 2.56 -2.93 4.30
N ALA A 116 2.82 -3.37 5.53
CA ALA A 116 4.01 -4.14 5.88
C ALA A 116 4.12 -5.43 5.05
N LEU A 117 3.02 -6.18 4.85
CA LEU A 117 3.06 -7.38 3.99
C LEU A 117 3.42 -7.06 2.56
N GLN A 118 2.77 -6.06 1.96
CA GLN A 118 3.03 -5.66 0.57
C GLN A 118 4.49 -5.23 0.38
N LEU A 119 5.01 -4.43 1.31
CA LEU A 119 6.40 -3.98 1.29
C LEU A 119 7.37 -5.15 1.40
N LEU A 120 7.07 -6.17 2.21
CA LEU A 120 7.93 -7.34 2.38
C LEU A 120 7.96 -8.29 1.19
N LEU A 121 7.01 -8.18 0.25
CA LEU A 121 7.06 -8.90 -1.03
C LEU A 121 8.26 -8.47 -1.88
N ASN A 122 8.70 -7.21 -1.74
CA ASN A 122 9.94 -6.73 -2.34
C ASN A 122 11.13 -7.21 -1.50
N PRO A 123 12.02 -8.09 -2.00
CA PRO A 123 13.09 -8.70 -1.19
C PRO A 123 14.10 -7.67 -0.63
N ASP A 124 14.21 -6.50 -1.25
CA ASP A 124 15.16 -5.46 -0.84
C ASP A 124 14.68 -4.64 0.37
N ILE A 125 13.37 -4.67 0.68
CA ILE A 125 12.82 -3.89 1.79
C ILE A 125 13.08 -4.57 3.14
N THR A 126 13.47 -3.75 4.12
CA THR A 126 13.42 -4.08 5.54
C THR A 126 12.60 -3.05 6.29
N LEU A 127 11.88 -3.53 7.31
CA LEU A 127 11.02 -2.76 8.18
C LEU A 127 11.59 -2.83 9.61
N THR A 128 11.72 -1.67 10.24
CA THR A 128 12.08 -1.57 11.66
C THR A 128 11.00 -0.78 12.39
N THR A 129 10.44 -1.34 13.46
CA THR A 129 9.33 -0.69 14.19
C THR A 129 9.51 -0.74 15.71
N ASN A 130 8.96 0.24 16.43
CA ASN A 130 8.84 0.17 17.89
C ASN A 130 7.50 -0.48 18.33
N SER A 131 6.59 -0.79 17.40
CA SER A 131 5.29 -1.41 17.69
C SER A 131 5.41 -2.92 17.81
N GLY A 132 4.89 -3.48 18.91
CA GLY A 132 4.69 -4.93 19.01
C GLY A 132 3.60 -5.44 18.09
N GLU A 133 2.64 -4.58 17.73
CA GLU A 133 1.50 -4.94 16.91
C GLU A 133 1.86 -5.10 15.43
N VAL A 134 2.95 -4.50 14.96
CA VAL A 134 3.39 -4.54 13.54
C VAL A 134 4.67 -5.36 13.33
N ALA A 135 5.43 -5.65 14.40
CA ALA A 135 6.55 -6.58 14.27
C ALA A 135 6.04 -7.99 13.93
N ILE A 136 6.79 -8.73 13.10
CA ILE A 136 6.43 -10.10 12.68
C ILE A 136 7.37 -11.10 13.34
N GLY A 137 6.99 -11.63 14.51
CA GLY A 137 7.71 -12.71 15.20
C GLY A 137 9.23 -12.48 15.28
N SER A 138 10.00 -13.46 14.82
CA SER A 138 11.48 -13.42 14.70
C SER A 138 12.01 -12.85 13.39
N SER A 139 11.15 -12.34 12.50
CA SER A 139 11.55 -11.91 11.15
C SER A 139 12.66 -10.86 11.19
N SER A 140 13.77 -11.15 10.51
CA SER A 140 14.88 -10.21 10.35
C SER A 140 14.52 -9.02 9.46
N ARG A 141 13.46 -9.15 8.65
CA ARG A 141 12.99 -8.14 7.68
C ARG A 141 11.85 -7.29 8.21
N CYS A 142 11.15 -7.67 9.28
CA CYS A 142 10.19 -6.81 9.98
C CYS A 142 10.34 -6.98 11.48
N LYS A 143 11.34 -6.27 12.02
CA LYS A 143 11.80 -6.48 13.40
C LYS A 143 11.37 -5.34 14.32
N LYS A 144 11.11 -5.72 15.57
CA LYS A 144 10.95 -4.75 16.66
C LYS A 144 12.31 -4.22 17.09
N SER A 145 12.44 -2.90 17.19
CA SER A 145 13.61 -2.22 17.74
C SER A 145 13.18 -1.05 18.60
N PHE A 146 14.06 -0.65 19.52
CA PHE A 146 13.87 0.63 20.22
C PHE A 146 14.20 1.77 19.27
N ILE A 147 13.22 2.65 19.03
CA ILE A 147 13.42 3.86 18.24
C ILE A 147 13.17 5.07 19.16
N PRO A 148 14.19 5.88 19.47
CA PRO A 148 14.04 7.04 20.36
C PRO A 148 13.32 8.19 19.66
N GLY A 149 12.38 8.82 20.39
CA GLY A 149 11.63 9.99 19.92
C GLY A 149 10.27 9.62 19.30
N GLY A 150 9.26 10.46 19.53
CA GLY A 150 7.91 10.30 19.01
C GLY A 150 6.98 9.64 20.01
N GLY A 151 5.95 10.37 20.46
CA GLY A 151 4.92 9.87 21.39
C GLY A 151 3.97 8.82 20.79
N GLY A 152 4.30 8.24 19.64
CA GLY A 152 3.51 7.28 18.89
C GLY A 152 4.36 6.16 18.29
N ALA A 153 3.69 5.15 17.75
CA ALA A 153 4.37 4.03 17.12
C ALA A 153 4.83 4.38 15.70
N ILE A 154 6.00 3.89 15.29
CA ILE A 154 6.59 4.21 13.99
C ILE A 154 7.18 2.97 13.31
N ILE A 155 7.27 3.04 11.98
CA ILE A 155 7.91 2.06 11.12
C ILE A 155 8.84 2.80 10.17
N SER A 156 10.10 2.38 10.16
CA SER A 156 11.08 2.78 9.17
C SER A 156 11.09 1.77 8.04
N VAL A 157 10.88 2.24 6.81
CA VAL A 157 10.89 1.47 5.56
C VAL A 157 12.19 1.77 4.81
N ASP A 158 13.07 0.78 4.75
CA ASP A 158 14.40 0.90 4.15
C ASP A 158 14.56 -0.12 3.02
N ASP A 159 14.78 0.34 1.80
CA ASP A 159 15.06 -0.45 0.59
C ASP A 159 16.54 -0.32 0.14
N GLY A 160 17.41 0.16 1.03
CA GLY A 160 18.82 0.43 0.74
C GLY A 160 19.07 1.74 -0.02
N ARG A 161 18.02 2.50 -0.37
CA ARG A 161 18.11 3.78 -1.08
C ARG A 161 17.68 4.93 -0.16
N PRO A 162 18.61 5.69 0.46
CA PRO A 162 18.22 6.81 1.31
C PRO A 162 17.54 7.93 0.51
N PRO A 163 16.60 8.68 1.11
CA PRO A 163 16.17 8.61 2.51
C PRO A 163 15.18 7.46 2.81
N VAL A 164 15.18 6.99 4.05
CA VAL A 164 14.23 6.00 4.60
C VAL A 164 12.85 6.64 4.80
N THR A 165 11.77 5.92 4.48
CA THR A 165 10.40 6.41 4.75
C THR A 165 10.00 6.08 6.18
N THR A 166 9.36 7.03 6.86
CA THR A 166 8.78 6.85 8.19
C THR A 166 7.26 6.83 8.10
N VAL A 167 6.66 5.69 8.47
CA VAL A 167 5.21 5.57 8.70
C VAL A 167 4.97 5.72 10.19
N SER A 168 4.11 6.64 10.59
CA SER A 168 3.75 6.87 11.99
C SER A 168 2.30 6.50 12.26
N MET A 169 2.00 6.00 13.46
CA MET A 169 0.65 5.59 13.87
C MET A 169 0.19 6.46 15.03
N ASN A 170 -0.91 7.21 14.84
CA ASN A 170 -1.46 8.15 15.83
C ASN A 170 -0.40 9.10 16.43
N SER A 171 0.54 9.56 15.59
CA SER A 171 1.62 10.44 16.04
C SER A 171 1.22 11.89 15.88
N ALA A 172 1.59 12.75 16.84
CA ALA A 172 1.46 14.20 16.73
C ALA A 172 2.47 14.82 15.75
N MET A 173 3.03 14.03 14.82
CA MET A 173 3.93 14.53 13.79
C MET A 173 3.10 15.29 12.77
N ASP A 174 3.34 16.60 12.66
CA ASP A 174 2.76 17.49 11.65
C ASP A 174 3.27 17.09 10.25
N GLY A 175 2.73 16.01 9.69
CA GLY A 175 2.94 15.59 8.31
C GLY A 175 1.80 16.08 7.42
N ALA A 176 2.13 16.55 6.21
CA ALA A 176 1.12 16.87 5.20
C ALA A 176 0.47 15.62 4.59
N ASP A 177 1.13 14.46 4.73
CA ASP A 177 0.71 13.18 4.18
C ASP A 177 0.19 12.29 5.29
N TYR A 178 -1.06 11.85 5.19
CA TYR A 178 -1.67 11.02 6.21
C TYR A 178 -2.89 10.24 5.69
N LEU A 179 -3.15 9.10 6.31
CA LEU A 179 -4.36 8.31 6.16
C LEU A 179 -5.19 8.43 7.44
N GLU A 180 -6.41 8.95 7.36
CA GLU A 180 -7.39 8.86 8.44
C GLU A 180 -8.28 7.63 8.24
N LEU A 181 -8.40 6.81 9.28
CA LEU A 181 -9.24 5.63 9.30
C LEU A 181 -10.54 5.92 10.06
N ALA A 182 -11.67 5.65 9.43
CA ALA A 182 -12.95 5.69 10.07
C ALA A 182 -13.27 4.34 10.75
N PRO A 183 -14.11 4.33 11.82
CA PRO A 183 -14.47 3.09 12.52
C PRO A 183 -15.24 2.06 11.66
N ASP A 184 -15.85 2.50 10.56
CA ASP A 184 -16.59 1.63 9.62
C ASP A 184 -15.69 0.99 8.55
N GLY A 185 -14.38 1.24 8.59
CA GLY A 185 -13.41 0.74 7.62
C GLY A 185 -13.25 1.61 6.37
N SER A 186 -13.99 2.70 6.26
CA SER A 186 -13.71 3.76 5.27
C SER A 186 -12.50 4.60 5.70
N GLY A 187 -12.05 5.51 4.83
CA GLY A 187 -10.94 6.38 5.18
C GLY A 187 -10.73 7.54 4.23
N GLU A 188 -9.77 8.37 4.58
CA GLU A 188 -9.37 9.54 3.81
C GLU A 188 -7.86 9.57 3.67
N MET A 189 -7.36 9.56 2.43
CA MET A 189 -5.94 9.64 2.15
C MET A 189 -5.57 11.04 1.65
N TYR A 190 -4.61 11.66 2.34
CA TYR A 190 -4.06 12.96 2.02
C TYR A 190 -2.59 12.80 1.60
N LEU A 191 -2.23 13.32 0.42
CA LEU A 191 -0.86 13.41 -0.06
C LEU A 191 -0.59 14.83 -0.58
N GLY A 192 0.03 15.66 0.24
CA GLY A 192 0.20 17.09 0.02
C GLY A 192 -1.15 17.76 -0.28
N PRO A 193 -1.35 18.35 -1.46
CA PRO A 193 -2.62 18.97 -1.84
C PRO A 193 -3.67 17.98 -2.36
N ARG A 194 -3.34 16.68 -2.47
CA ARG A 194 -4.21 15.67 -3.05
C ARG A 194 -5.00 14.94 -1.97
N PHE A 195 -6.22 14.56 -2.33
CA PHE A 195 -7.18 13.94 -1.44
C PHE A 195 -7.91 12.80 -2.16
N TRP A 196 -8.04 11.65 -1.50
CA TRP A 196 -8.89 10.56 -1.93
C TRP A 196 -9.77 10.10 -0.78
N GLN A 197 -11.07 10.02 -1.06
CA GLN A 197 -12.02 9.36 -0.18
C GLN A 197 -12.07 7.86 -0.50
N LEU A 198 -11.92 7.04 0.53
CA LEU A 198 -11.90 5.58 0.44
C LEU A 198 -13.21 5.02 0.97
N ASP A 199 -13.87 4.21 0.15
CA ASP A 199 -15.01 3.41 0.60
C ASP A 199 -14.54 2.28 1.54
N HIS A 200 -13.34 1.74 1.27
CA HIS A 200 -12.74 0.70 2.08
C HIS A 200 -11.21 0.85 2.14
N VAL A 201 -10.65 0.81 3.35
CA VAL A 201 -9.21 0.69 3.58
C VAL A 201 -8.84 -0.77 3.72
N LEU A 202 -7.80 -1.21 3.02
CA LEU A 202 -7.30 -2.58 3.13
C LEU A 202 -6.53 -2.75 4.44
N THR A 203 -6.91 -3.77 5.21
CA THR A 203 -6.39 -4.03 6.56
C THR A 203 -6.11 -5.51 6.78
N ILE A 204 -5.32 -5.83 7.82
CA ILE A 204 -5.14 -7.20 8.31
C ILE A 204 -5.55 -7.25 9.78
N ALA A 205 -6.58 -8.06 10.06
CA ALA A 205 -7.08 -8.30 11.40
C ALA A 205 -6.07 -9.03 12.31
N ASP A 206 -6.32 -8.97 13.62
CA ASP A 206 -5.43 -9.54 14.64
C ASP A 206 -5.18 -11.04 14.46
N GLU A 207 -6.21 -11.81 14.13
CA GLU A 207 -6.12 -13.27 13.98
C GLU A 207 -5.24 -13.69 12.79
N PRO A 208 -5.49 -13.25 11.54
CA PRO A 208 -4.61 -13.54 10.41
C PRO A 208 -3.16 -13.10 10.62
N TRP A 209 -2.96 -11.92 11.23
CA TRP A 209 -1.62 -11.41 11.53
C TRP A 209 -0.87 -12.29 12.52
N SER A 210 -1.55 -12.68 13.61
CA SER A 210 -0.97 -13.56 14.63
C SER A 210 -0.66 -14.95 14.09
N ALA A 211 -1.52 -15.48 13.22
CA ALA A 211 -1.30 -16.76 12.54
C ALA A 211 -0.05 -16.71 11.65
N LEU A 212 0.13 -15.63 10.88
CA LEU A 212 1.33 -15.42 10.08
C LEU A 212 2.59 -15.33 10.94
N ALA A 213 2.56 -14.51 12.00
CA ALA A 213 3.70 -14.36 12.90
C ALA A 213 4.11 -15.71 13.52
N SER A 214 3.13 -16.51 13.96
CA SER A 214 3.36 -17.84 14.51
C SER A 214 3.94 -18.82 13.48
N ALA A 215 3.47 -18.78 12.23
CA ALA A 215 3.97 -19.64 11.17
C ALA A 215 5.44 -19.36 10.85
N LEU A 216 5.86 -18.09 10.87
CA LEU A 216 7.23 -17.68 10.61
C LEU A 216 8.18 -18.02 11.78
N GLU A 217 7.73 -17.91 13.02
CA GLU A 217 8.49 -18.38 14.19
C GLU A 217 8.72 -19.90 14.18
N GLY A 218 7.76 -20.65 13.63
CA GLY A 218 7.87 -22.10 13.48
C GLY A 218 8.81 -22.55 12.36
N ALA A 219 9.02 -21.72 11.33
CA ALA A 219 9.88 -22.02 10.19
C ALA A 219 11.38 -21.83 10.49
N ASP A 220 11.72 -21.04 11.52
CA ASP A 220 13.09 -20.78 11.98
C ASP A 220 13.62 -21.86 12.98
N ARG A 221 12.88 -22.95 13.22
CA ARG A 221 13.27 -24.08 14.10
C ARG A 221 13.56 -25.35 13.32
#